data_AF-A0A1I6YN46-F1
#
_entry.id   AF-A0A1I6YN46-F1
#
_cell.length_a   1.000
_cell.length_b   1.000
_cell.length_c   1.000
_cell.angle_alpha   90.00
_cell.angle_beta   90.00
_cell.angle_gamma   90.00
#
_symmetry.space_group_name_H-M   'P 1'
#
loop_
_entity.id
_entity.type
_entity.pdbx_description
1 polymer ?
#
loop_
_entity_poly.entity_id
_entity_poly.type
_entity_poly.pdbx_seq_one_letter_code
_entity_poly.pdbx_strand_id
1 'polypeptide(L)'
;MEGQPEQSGISGNTTESPENTTEIPENTTESPENTTIIHKTYGAFTLPEMQLQVLTVNNTHVVFITSGMEGESKQIYEKPFNETDFEELVNLFERNGFFEMQDRYTPQEGQPIVTDVGTVEISLIEKNRSKTVIVDPYYSEYMPEGLQEIDSALLELRAYAVSTSPEEAEEIAENWIKSAPTYSFDGFDLKLENHEILESIPEQHILTYTFTNRHGGYGDRTGQIVTEALTPHRIEITVSGRNVTSAIIDGKWDELAQKPVEKETENPDAT
;
A
#
# COMPACT_ATOMS: atom_id res chain seq x y z
N MET A 1 16.53 -98.41 -23.14
CA MET A 1 15.10 -98.05 -23.03
C MET A 1 15.10 -96.64 -22.46
N GLU A 2 15.25 -95.66 -23.35
CA GLU A 2 14.17 -94.92 -24.04
C GLU A 2 13.60 -93.81 -23.16
N GLY A 3 13.61 -92.58 -23.70
CA GLY A 3 12.67 -91.52 -23.32
C GLY A 3 13.28 -90.28 -22.67
N GLN A 4 13.67 -89.30 -23.49
CA GLN A 4 13.43 -87.88 -23.20
C GLN A 4 11.91 -87.61 -23.30
N PRO A 5 11.33 -86.56 -22.66
CA PRO A 5 11.59 -85.18 -23.10
C PRO A 5 11.54 -84.05 -22.04
N GLU A 6 11.96 -82.88 -22.54
CA GLU A 6 11.78 -81.48 -22.12
C GLU A 6 10.33 -81.12 -21.69
N GLN A 7 9.95 -79.98 -21.05
CA GLN A 7 10.46 -78.61 -21.05
C GLN A 7 9.71 -77.73 -20.00
N SER A 8 10.28 -76.56 -19.67
CA SER A 8 9.64 -75.26 -19.40
C SER A 8 8.89 -74.97 -18.07
N GLY A 9 9.38 -73.95 -17.34
CA GLY A 9 8.49 -72.99 -16.66
C GLY A 9 8.99 -72.27 -15.38
N ILE A 10 9.30 -70.97 -15.54
CA ILE A 10 8.95 -69.84 -14.65
C ILE A 10 9.80 -69.54 -13.37
N SER A 11 10.46 -68.38 -13.46
CA SER A 11 10.60 -67.24 -12.52
C SER A 11 11.19 -67.43 -11.11
N GLY A 12 12.20 -66.62 -10.80
CA GLY A 12 12.62 -66.32 -9.43
C GLY A 12 13.99 -65.66 -9.35
N ASN A 13 14.00 -64.40 -8.93
CA ASN A 13 15.12 -63.47 -8.74
C ASN A 13 16.40 -64.02 -8.10
N THR A 14 17.53 -63.38 -8.43
CA THR A 14 18.48 -62.66 -7.53
C THR A 14 19.87 -62.73 -8.15
N THR A 15 20.54 -61.59 -8.43
CA THR A 15 21.97 -61.32 -8.10
C THR A 15 22.35 -59.86 -8.48
N GLU A 16 23.00 -59.18 -7.54
CA GLU A 16 24.11 -58.19 -7.69
C GLU A 16 23.88 -56.69 -8.00
N SER A 17 24.41 -55.88 -7.07
CA SER A 17 24.73 -54.43 -7.03
C SER A 17 25.74 -53.98 -8.12
N PRO A 18 26.29 -52.74 -8.13
CA PRO A 18 26.02 -51.50 -7.37
C PRO A 18 25.88 -50.24 -8.27
N GLU A 19 25.61 -49.05 -7.72
CA GLU A 19 26.34 -47.80 -7.99
C GLU A 19 25.64 -46.53 -7.48
N ASN A 20 26.51 -45.63 -6.99
CA ASN A 20 26.46 -44.18 -6.97
C ASN A 20 25.58 -43.39 -5.97
N THR A 21 26.33 -42.83 -5.03
CA THR A 21 26.18 -41.54 -4.33
C THR A 21 25.58 -40.43 -5.18
N THR A 22 24.50 -39.81 -4.67
CA THR A 22 24.29 -38.36 -4.80
C THR A 22 23.62 -37.88 -3.51
N GLU A 23 24.39 -37.27 -2.62
CA GLU A 23 23.83 -36.41 -1.58
C GLU A 23 23.24 -35.18 -2.29
N ILE A 24 21.93 -34.99 -2.16
CA ILE A 24 21.25 -33.75 -2.55
C ILE A 24 21.12 -32.92 -1.27
N PRO A 25 21.57 -31.65 -1.26
CA PRO A 25 21.47 -30.83 -0.06
C PRO A 25 19.99 -30.52 0.23
N GLU A 26 19.61 -30.66 1.49
CA GLU A 26 18.33 -30.17 2.01
C GLU A 26 18.32 -28.64 1.93
N ASN A 27 17.82 -28.11 0.81
CA ASN A 27 17.45 -26.71 0.72
C ASN A 27 16.18 -26.52 1.57
N THR A 28 16.37 -26.14 2.82
CA THR A 28 15.26 -25.84 3.73
C THR A 28 14.76 -24.46 3.36
N THR A 29 13.81 -24.38 2.43
CA THR A 29 13.05 -23.16 2.18
C THR A 29 12.20 -22.88 3.42
N GLU A 30 12.70 -22.04 4.32
CA GLU A 30 11.95 -21.55 5.47
C GLU A 30 10.75 -20.75 4.96
N SER A 31 9.55 -21.11 5.42
CA SER A 31 8.31 -20.49 4.98
C SER A 31 8.19 -19.05 5.56
N PRO A 32 7.84 -18.05 4.72
CA PRO A 32 7.77 -16.64 5.11
C PRO A 32 6.61 -16.28 6.04
N GLU A 33 5.75 -17.23 6.44
CA GLU A 33 4.48 -16.95 7.14
C GLU A 33 4.62 -16.25 8.50
N ASN A 34 5.82 -16.19 9.09
CA ASN A 34 6.08 -15.48 10.35
C ASN A 34 7.18 -14.41 10.24
N THR A 35 7.53 -13.98 9.02
CA THR A 35 8.52 -12.94 8.79
C THR A 35 7.85 -11.58 8.71
N THR A 36 8.43 -10.58 9.37
CA THR A 36 7.94 -9.19 9.34
C THR A 36 9.12 -8.24 9.21
N ILE A 37 8.98 -7.29 8.29
CA ILE A 37 9.94 -6.21 8.10
C ILE A 37 9.31 -4.91 8.62
N ILE A 38 10.08 -4.13 9.38
CA ILE A 38 9.66 -2.85 9.93
C ILE A 38 10.65 -1.77 9.50
N HIS A 39 10.15 -0.68 8.92
CA HIS A 39 10.93 0.51 8.62
C HIS A 39 10.31 1.73 9.31
N LYS A 40 10.95 2.17 10.39
CA LYS A 40 10.45 3.22 11.29
C LYS A 40 11.33 4.45 11.21
N THR A 41 10.74 5.62 10.98
CA THR A 41 11.43 6.91 10.94
C THR A 41 10.81 7.88 11.93
N TYR A 42 11.63 8.63 12.66
CA TYR A 42 11.17 9.61 13.65
C TYR A 42 12.22 10.69 13.94
N GLY A 43 11.81 11.77 14.61
CA GLY A 43 12.72 12.83 15.08
C GLY A 43 13.24 13.78 14.00
N ALA A 44 12.78 13.62 12.75
CA ALA A 44 13.02 14.56 11.67
C ALA A 44 12.11 15.79 11.81
N PHE A 45 12.50 16.90 11.21
CA PHE A 45 11.62 18.06 11.10
C PHE A 45 10.59 17.82 9.98
N THR A 46 9.40 17.35 10.37
CA THR A 46 8.30 16.99 9.46
C THR A 46 6.98 17.63 9.91
N LEU A 47 5.91 17.44 9.13
CA LEU A 47 4.56 17.80 9.55
C LEU A 47 4.18 17.09 10.87
N PRO A 48 3.40 17.72 11.76
CA PRO A 48 3.05 17.13 13.06
C PRO A 48 2.51 15.70 12.99
N GLU A 49 1.66 15.42 12.00
CA GLU A 49 1.06 14.12 11.71
C GLU A 49 2.01 13.09 11.04
N MET A 50 3.25 13.48 10.75
CA MET A 50 4.28 12.65 10.11
C MET A 50 5.56 12.55 10.95
N GLN A 51 5.51 12.92 12.23
CA GLN A 51 6.67 12.88 13.12
C GLN A 51 7.11 11.45 13.45
N LEU A 52 6.18 10.50 13.46
CA LEU A 52 6.44 9.06 13.52
C LEU A 52 5.87 8.41 12.27
N GLN A 53 6.69 7.65 11.55
CA GLN A 53 6.24 6.89 10.38
C GLN A 53 6.73 5.46 10.49
N VAL A 54 5.83 4.50 10.34
CA VAL A 54 6.12 3.07 10.49
C VAL A 54 5.56 2.33 9.29
N LEU A 55 6.44 1.75 8.49
CA LEU A 55 6.10 0.75 7.48
C LEU A 55 6.25 -0.63 8.13
N THR A 56 5.23 -1.48 8.01
CA THR A 56 5.25 -2.89 8.38
C THR A 56 4.91 -3.71 7.14
N VAL A 57 5.76 -4.68 6.81
CA VAL A 57 5.59 -5.53 5.63
C VAL A 57 5.60 -6.98 6.05
N ASN A 58 4.63 -7.75 5.58
CA ASN A 58 4.60 -9.21 5.69
C ASN A 58 4.22 -9.82 4.32
N ASN A 59 4.05 -11.14 4.25
CA ASN A 59 3.75 -11.87 3.01
C ASN A 59 2.33 -11.63 2.43
N THR A 60 1.51 -10.82 3.07
CA THR A 60 0.13 -10.56 2.65
C THR A 60 -0.20 -9.07 2.49
N HIS A 61 0.46 -8.19 3.24
CA HIS A 61 0.12 -6.77 3.28
C HIS A 61 1.35 -5.88 3.49
N VAL A 62 1.28 -4.69 2.91
CA VAL A 62 2.09 -3.52 3.27
C VAL A 62 1.20 -2.58 4.08
N VAL A 63 1.63 -2.26 5.30
CA VAL A 63 0.93 -1.31 6.18
C VAL A 63 1.85 -0.15 6.49
N PHE A 64 1.48 1.05 6.07
CA PHE A 64 2.18 2.29 6.38
C PHE A 64 1.35 3.18 7.29
N ILE A 65 1.92 3.59 8.41
CA ILE A 65 1.27 4.41 9.42
C ILE A 65 2.07 5.70 9.56
N THR A 66 1.38 6.84 9.54
CA THR A 66 1.94 8.14 9.96
C THR A 66 1.17 8.65 11.17
N SER A 67 1.87 9.21 12.14
CA SER A 67 1.26 9.85 13.31
C SER A 67 2.17 10.94 13.88
N GLY A 68 1.63 11.72 14.82
CA GLY A 68 2.46 12.48 15.75
C GLY A 68 3.20 11.58 16.75
N MET A 69 4.10 12.18 17.53
CA MET A 69 4.97 11.46 18.46
C MET A 69 4.21 10.79 19.61
N GLU A 70 3.08 11.36 20.04
CA GLU A 70 2.22 10.79 21.08
C GLU A 70 1.09 9.93 20.49
N GLY A 71 1.12 9.66 19.18
CA GLY A 71 0.13 8.86 18.46
C GLY A 71 -1.11 9.61 18.02
N GLU A 72 -1.14 10.93 18.18
CA GLU A 72 -2.14 11.83 17.61
C GLU A 72 -2.13 11.80 16.07
N SER A 73 -3.24 12.22 15.45
CA SER A 73 -3.38 12.38 13.99
C SER A 73 -2.92 11.17 13.16
N LYS A 74 -3.26 9.97 13.63
CA LYS A 74 -2.88 8.69 13.00
C LYS A 74 -3.59 8.46 11.66
N GLN A 75 -2.81 8.23 10.61
CA GLN A 75 -3.27 7.77 9.31
C GLN A 75 -2.73 6.36 9.06
N ILE A 76 -3.54 5.50 8.43
CA ILE A 76 -3.19 4.11 8.14
C ILE A 76 -3.45 3.85 6.67
N TYR A 77 -2.42 3.40 5.98
CA TYR A 77 -2.42 3.01 4.58
C TYR A 77 -2.12 1.52 4.49
N GLU A 78 -3.04 0.75 3.95
CA GLU A 78 -2.90 -0.71 3.85
C GLU A 78 -3.18 -1.16 2.42
N LYS A 79 -2.25 -1.94 1.87
CA LYS A 79 -2.38 -2.54 0.54
C LYS A 79 -1.98 -4.01 0.57
N PRO A 80 -2.63 -4.84 -0.26
CA PRO A 80 -2.22 -6.23 -0.41
C PRO A 80 -0.79 -6.29 -0.94
N PHE A 81 -0.05 -7.29 -0.50
CA PHE A 81 1.30 -7.59 -0.97
C PHE A 81 1.38 -9.07 -1.27
N ASN A 82 1.96 -9.43 -2.40
CA ASN A 82 2.02 -10.83 -2.80
C ASN A 82 3.25 -11.51 -2.18
N GLU A 83 3.12 -12.82 -1.96
CA GLU A 83 4.14 -13.62 -1.29
C GLU A 83 5.45 -13.67 -2.06
N THR A 84 5.41 -13.68 -3.40
CA THR A 84 6.63 -13.70 -4.25
C THR A 84 7.44 -12.43 -4.10
N ASP A 85 6.81 -11.25 -4.19
CA ASP A 85 7.50 -9.96 -3.99
C ASP A 85 8.03 -9.85 -2.55
N PHE A 86 7.32 -10.42 -1.58
CA PHE A 86 7.80 -10.47 -0.19
C PHE A 86 9.01 -11.39 -0.02
N GLU A 87 9.03 -12.56 -0.66
CA GLU A 87 10.20 -13.45 -0.67
C GLU A 87 11.40 -12.77 -1.33
N GLU A 88 11.21 -12.04 -2.43
CA GLU A 88 12.27 -11.25 -3.07
C GLU A 88 12.81 -10.15 -2.13
N LEU A 89 11.93 -9.47 -1.41
CA LEU A 89 12.31 -8.49 -0.39
C LEU A 89 13.11 -9.12 0.76
N VAL A 90 12.70 -10.29 1.27
CA VAL A 90 13.47 -11.00 2.30
C VAL A 90 14.84 -11.42 1.77
N ASN A 91 14.90 -11.94 0.54
CA ASN A 91 16.16 -12.30 -0.11
C ASN A 91 17.11 -11.11 -0.30
N LEU A 92 16.57 -9.90 -0.49
CA LEU A 92 17.37 -8.67 -0.53
C LEU A 92 18.12 -8.42 0.79
N PHE A 93 17.48 -8.67 1.94
CA PHE A 93 18.11 -8.55 3.25
C PHE A 93 19.22 -9.59 3.44
N GLU A 94 18.95 -10.85 3.09
CA GLU A 94 19.91 -11.95 3.20
C GLU A 94 21.14 -11.73 2.31
N ARG A 95 20.93 -11.37 1.03
CA ARG A 95 22.00 -11.09 0.08
C ARG A 95 22.92 -9.96 0.56
N ASN A 96 22.36 -8.97 1.24
CA ASN A 96 23.10 -7.83 1.77
C ASN A 96 23.67 -8.06 3.18
N GLY A 97 23.56 -9.28 3.73
CA GLY A 97 24.13 -9.63 5.04
C GLY A 97 23.57 -8.79 6.18
N PHE A 98 22.25 -8.54 6.18
CA PHE A 98 21.61 -7.64 7.14
C PHE A 98 21.84 -8.05 8.61
N PHE A 99 21.87 -9.35 8.91
CA PHE A 99 22.09 -9.85 10.27
C PHE A 99 23.51 -9.57 10.79
N GLU A 100 24.47 -9.45 9.88
CA GLU A 100 25.89 -9.22 10.12
C GLU A 100 26.24 -7.72 10.17
N MET A 101 25.31 -6.84 9.79
CA MET A 101 25.50 -5.39 9.84
C MET A 101 25.71 -4.89 11.26
N GLN A 102 26.30 -3.69 11.38
CA GLN A 102 26.40 -3.00 12.65
C GLN A 102 25.01 -2.62 13.16
N ASP A 103 24.82 -2.62 14.47
CA ASP A 103 23.53 -2.22 15.07
C ASP A 103 23.21 -0.74 14.84
N ARG A 104 24.24 0.08 14.63
CA ARG A 104 24.10 1.53 14.46
C ARG A 104 25.15 2.10 13.52
N TYR A 105 24.71 2.95 12.61
CA TYR A 105 25.54 3.77 11.73
C TYR A 105 25.39 5.25 12.08
N THR A 106 26.52 5.95 12.19
CA THR A 106 26.62 7.38 12.51
C THR A 106 27.66 8.04 11.58
N PRO A 107 27.69 9.38 11.46
CA PRO A 107 28.66 10.06 10.62
C PRO A 107 30.10 9.68 11.01
N GLN A 108 30.92 9.31 10.02
CA GLN A 108 32.35 9.03 10.20
C GLN A 108 33.16 10.33 10.14
N GLU A 109 34.41 10.28 10.60
CA GLU A 109 35.32 11.42 10.53
C GLU A 109 35.46 11.93 9.09
N GLY A 110 35.23 13.23 8.89
CA GLY A 110 35.26 13.87 7.59
C GLY A 110 33.93 13.87 6.82
N GLN A 111 32.90 13.15 7.29
CA GLN A 111 31.55 13.27 6.73
C GLN A 111 30.83 14.51 7.27
N PRO A 112 29.98 15.18 6.45
CA PRO A 112 29.16 16.27 6.94
C PRO A 112 28.17 15.76 7.98
N ILE A 113 27.92 16.56 9.02
CA ILE A 113 26.84 16.30 9.98
C ILE A 113 25.58 16.99 9.45
N VAL A 114 24.56 16.19 9.14
CA VAL A 114 23.26 16.70 8.70
C VAL A 114 22.31 16.79 9.90
N THR A 115 21.64 17.93 10.06
CA THR A 115 20.60 18.13 11.10
C THR A 115 19.21 17.91 10.50
N ASP A 116 18.20 17.77 11.37
CA ASP A 116 16.77 17.76 11.00
C ASP A 116 16.29 16.55 10.16
N VAL A 117 17.16 15.57 9.89
CA VAL A 117 16.81 14.34 9.14
C VAL A 117 16.32 13.18 10.03
N GLY A 118 16.40 13.32 11.35
CA GLY A 118 15.88 12.34 12.31
C GLY A 118 16.66 11.04 12.36
N THR A 119 15.97 9.95 12.69
CA THR A 119 16.52 8.60 12.87
C THR A 119 15.66 7.60 12.10
N VAL A 120 16.31 6.59 11.51
CA VAL A 120 15.63 5.40 10.96
C VAL A 120 16.03 4.14 11.75
N GLU A 121 15.05 3.27 11.96
CA GLU A 121 15.21 1.91 12.47
C GLU A 121 14.65 0.95 11.42
N ILE A 122 15.50 0.10 10.85
CA ILE A 122 15.11 -0.97 9.94
C ILE A 122 15.22 -2.28 10.71
N SER A 123 14.16 -3.08 10.72
CA SER A 123 14.12 -4.36 11.42
C SER A 123 13.65 -5.48 10.50
N LEU A 124 14.33 -6.62 10.59
CA LEU A 124 13.88 -7.90 10.06
C LEU A 124 13.63 -8.84 11.24
N ILE A 125 12.39 -9.30 11.36
CA ILE A 125 11.93 -10.17 12.44
C ILE A 125 11.47 -11.47 11.81
N GLU A 126 12.17 -12.55 12.13
CA GLU A 126 11.83 -13.90 11.74
C GLU A 126 11.51 -14.73 12.99
N LYS A 127 11.02 -15.95 12.79
CA LYS A 127 10.59 -16.84 13.89
C LYS A 127 11.65 -17.05 14.98
N ASN A 128 12.92 -17.17 14.59
CA ASN A 128 14.02 -17.57 15.50
C ASN A 128 15.12 -16.50 15.64
N ARG A 129 15.11 -15.45 14.82
CA ARG A 129 16.11 -14.38 14.85
C ARG A 129 15.46 -13.05 14.49
N SER A 130 15.99 -11.98 15.05
CA SER A 130 15.58 -10.62 14.73
C SER A 130 16.79 -9.70 14.76
N LYS A 131 16.82 -8.73 13.85
CA LYS A 131 17.85 -7.70 13.81
C LYS A 131 17.20 -6.34 13.62
N THR A 132 17.72 -5.33 14.30
CA THR A 132 17.41 -3.93 14.07
C THR A 132 18.71 -3.19 13.77
N VAL A 133 18.73 -2.42 12.69
CA VAL A 133 19.82 -1.53 12.29
C VAL A 133 19.31 -0.09 12.38
N ILE A 134 20.09 0.77 13.05
CA ILE A 134 19.75 2.17 13.30
C ILE A 134 20.67 3.08 12.49
N VAL A 135 20.13 4.11 11.85
CA VAL A 135 20.94 5.19 11.24
C VAL A 135 20.52 6.53 11.84
N ASP A 136 21.49 7.21 12.44
CA ASP A 136 21.26 8.41 13.25
C ASP A 136 22.45 9.38 13.10
N PRO A 137 22.31 10.50 12.36
CA PRO A 137 21.12 10.97 11.65
C PRO A 137 20.72 10.08 10.46
N TYR A 138 19.45 10.05 10.05
CA TYR A 138 19.00 9.31 8.85
C TYR A 138 19.48 9.98 7.57
N TYR A 139 20.66 9.56 7.10
CA TYR A 139 21.27 10.04 5.86
C TYR A 139 21.97 8.86 5.16
N SER A 140 21.68 8.67 3.88
CA SER A 140 22.12 7.50 3.13
C SER A 140 23.64 7.35 3.06
N GLU A 141 24.41 8.45 3.07
CA GLU A 141 25.88 8.38 3.04
C GLU A 141 26.52 7.78 4.31
N TYR A 142 25.75 7.65 5.40
CA TYR A 142 26.24 6.97 6.60
C TYR A 142 26.05 5.45 6.53
N MET A 143 25.27 4.97 5.55
CA MET A 143 24.91 3.58 5.38
C MET A 143 25.88 2.84 4.45
N PRO A 144 26.17 1.56 4.68
CA PRO A 144 26.80 0.72 3.67
C PRO A 144 25.86 0.53 2.47
N GLU A 145 26.43 0.25 1.29
CA GLU A 145 25.69 0.09 0.03
C GLU A 145 24.49 -0.87 0.15
N GLY A 146 24.67 -2.02 0.79
CA GLY A 146 23.58 -2.98 0.98
C GLY A 146 22.44 -2.49 1.86
N LEU A 147 22.72 -1.62 2.85
CA LEU A 147 21.66 -1.00 3.65
C LEU A 147 20.94 0.11 2.88
N GLN A 148 21.64 0.83 1.98
CA GLN A 148 21.01 1.81 1.08
C GLN A 148 20.05 1.13 0.09
N GLU A 149 20.42 -0.05 -0.43
CA GLU A 149 19.56 -0.85 -1.31
C GLU A 149 18.28 -1.28 -0.58
N ILE A 150 18.43 -1.80 0.64
CA ILE A 150 17.29 -2.18 1.51
C ILE A 150 16.41 -0.96 1.82
N ASP A 151 17.00 0.15 2.25
CA ASP A 151 16.29 1.39 2.57
C ASP A 151 15.49 1.90 1.37
N SER A 152 16.10 1.91 0.18
CA SER A 152 15.45 2.34 -1.07
C SER A 152 14.23 1.48 -1.40
N ALA A 153 14.34 0.15 -1.30
CA ALA A 153 13.21 -0.75 -1.54
C ALA A 153 12.06 -0.51 -0.54
N LEU A 154 12.38 -0.20 0.72
CA LEU A 154 11.37 0.10 1.75
C LEU A 154 10.71 1.47 1.52
N LEU A 155 11.45 2.46 1.00
CA LEU A 155 10.88 3.74 0.58
C LEU A 155 9.94 3.58 -0.63
N GLU A 156 10.27 2.72 -1.59
CA GLU A 156 9.37 2.36 -2.69
C GLU A 156 8.09 1.69 -2.17
N LEU A 157 8.18 0.83 -1.17
CA LEU A 157 7.00 0.22 -0.54
C LEU A 157 6.16 1.22 0.26
N ARG A 158 6.77 2.24 0.87
CA ARG A 158 6.01 3.37 1.45
C ARG A 158 5.23 4.11 0.38
N ALA A 159 5.87 4.44 -0.74
CA ALA A 159 5.23 5.08 -1.88
C ALA A 159 4.09 4.22 -2.45
N TYR A 160 4.32 2.91 -2.58
CA TYR A 160 3.29 1.94 -2.96
C TYR A 160 2.09 1.97 -2.01
N ALA A 161 2.31 1.96 -0.69
CA ALA A 161 1.25 1.93 0.31
C ALA A 161 0.34 3.17 0.24
N VAL A 162 0.90 4.34 -0.04
CA VAL A 162 0.12 5.59 -0.14
C VAL A 162 -0.48 5.83 -1.53
N SER A 163 0.02 5.14 -2.57
CA SER A 163 -0.44 5.37 -3.94
C SER A 163 -1.83 4.81 -4.17
N THR A 164 -2.61 5.55 -4.95
CA THR A 164 -3.90 5.13 -5.50
C THR A 164 -3.74 5.14 -7.02
N SER A 165 -4.00 4.04 -7.71
CA SER A 165 -3.93 4.07 -9.18
C SER A 165 -5.09 4.88 -9.76
N PRO A 166 -5.00 5.41 -10.99
CA PRO A 166 -6.12 6.10 -11.63
C PRO A 166 -7.39 5.22 -11.69
N GLU A 167 -7.24 3.96 -12.05
CA GLU A 167 -8.34 2.99 -12.15
C GLU A 167 -8.95 2.69 -10.78
N GLU A 168 -8.12 2.58 -9.75
CA GLU A 168 -8.57 2.39 -8.38
C GLU A 168 -9.34 3.61 -7.86
N ALA A 169 -8.86 4.82 -8.15
CA ALA A 169 -9.56 6.06 -7.79
C ALA A 169 -10.92 6.17 -8.49
N GLU A 170 -10.99 5.80 -9.78
CA GLU A 170 -12.25 5.72 -10.54
C GLU A 170 -13.23 4.71 -9.93
N GLU A 171 -12.75 3.52 -9.56
CA GLU A 171 -13.58 2.49 -8.91
C GLU A 171 -14.11 2.97 -7.55
N ILE A 172 -13.25 3.56 -6.71
CA ILE A 172 -13.62 4.11 -5.41
C ILE A 172 -14.68 5.21 -5.59
N ALA A 173 -14.45 6.15 -6.51
CA ALA A 173 -15.35 7.25 -6.79
C ALA A 173 -16.70 6.75 -7.31
N GLU A 174 -16.72 5.85 -8.30
CA GLU A 174 -17.95 5.32 -8.88
C GLU A 174 -18.78 4.56 -7.86
N ASN A 175 -18.15 3.70 -7.06
CA ASN A 175 -18.82 2.94 -6.00
C ASN A 175 -19.40 3.89 -4.94
N TRP A 176 -18.64 4.90 -4.54
CA TRP A 176 -19.10 5.91 -3.59
C TRP A 176 -20.30 6.69 -4.14
N ILE A 177 -20.21 7.23 -5.36
CA ILE A 177 -21.29 7.99 -6.02
C ILE A 177 -22.56 7.15 -6.06
N LYS A 178 -22.47 5.88 -6.50
CA LYS A 178 -23.63 4.99 -6.59
C LYS A 178 -24.32 4.76 -5.24
N SER A 179 -23.56 4.82 -4.15
CA SER A 179 -24.08 4.68 -2.79
C SER A 179 -24.55 6.02 -2.17
N ALA A 180 -24.15 7.16 -2.76
CA ALA A 180 -24.44 8.47 -2.21
C ALA A 180 -25.95 8.79 -2.27
N PRO A 181 -26.49 9.53 -1.29
CA PRO A 181 -27.93 9.85 -1.21
C PRO A 181 -28.51 10.43 -2.50
N THR A 182 -27.76 11.30 -3.19
CA THR A 182 -28.26 11.96 -4.39
C THR A 182 -28.48 10.98 -5.53
N TYR A 183 -27.49 10.16 -5.85
CA TYR A 183 -27.57 9.20 -6.94
C TYR A 183 -28.45 8.00 -6.59
N SER A 184 -28.34 7.46 -5.38
CA SER A 184 -29.08 6.26 -4.97
C SER A 184 -30.59 6.47 -4.89
N PHE A 185 -31.06 7.71 -4.73
CA PHE A 185 -32.48 8.03 -4.73
C PHE A 185 -33.17 7.61 -6.04
N ASP A 186 -32.61 8.00 -7.19
CA ASP A 186 -33.18 7.72 -8.52
C ASP A 186 -32.26 8.01 -9.71
N GLY A 187 -30.96 8.09 -9.48
CA GLY A 187 -29.92 8.40 -10.46
C GLY A 187 -29.67 7.27 -11.46
N PHE A 188 -29.26 7.65 -12.66
CA PHE A 188 -28.87 6.74 -13.74
C PHE A 188 -27.89 7.43 -14.71
N ASP A 189 -27.33 6.65 -15.65
CA ASP A 189 -26.39 7.13 -16.69
C ASP A 189 -25.13 7.82 -16.14
N LEU A 190 -24.52 7.23 -15.10
CA LEU A 190 -23.26 7.72 -14.54
C LEU A 190 -22.13 7.57 -15.54
N LYS A 191 -21.42 8.65 -15.83
CA LYS A 191 -20.32 8.69 -16.80
C LYS A 191 -19.18 9.55 -16.31
N LEU A 192 -17.96 9.04 -16.38
CA LEU A 192 -16.74 9.81 -16.16
C LEU A 192 -16.57 10.82 -17.32
N GLU A 193 -16.40 12.09 -16.97
CA GLU A 193 -16.14 13.18 -17.89
C GLU A 193 -14.66 13.58 -17.89
N ASN A 194 -14.03 13.64 -16.72
CA ASN A 194 -12.64 14.06 -16.55
C ASN A 194 -11.98 13.39 -15.34
N HIS A 195 -10.67 13.19 -15.42
CA HIS A 195 -9.82 12.70 -14.34
C HIS A 195 -8.52 13.52 -14.33
N GLU A 196 -8.30 14.27 -13.26
CA GLU A 196 -7.07 15.02 -13.01
C GLU A 196 -6.37 14.49 -11.77
N ILE A 197 -5.04 14.38 -11.81
CA ILE A 197 -4.21 13.94 -10.69
C ILE A 197 -3.37 15.13 -10.24
N LEU A 198 -3.48 15.51 -8.98
CA LEU A 198 -2.69 16.57 -8.38
C LEU A 198 -1.51 15.98 -7.62
N GLU A 199 -0.32 16.52 -7.89
CA GLU A 199 0.92 16.22 -7.18
C GLU A 199 0.79 16.65 -5.70
N SER A 200 0.44 15.70 -4.86
CA SER A 200 0.25 15.85 -3.41
C SER A 200 0.58 14.53 -2.72
N ILE A 201 0.71 14.53 -1.39
CA ILE A 201 1.01 13.32 -0.63
C ILE A 201 -0.05 13.14 0.47
N PRO A 202 -0.92 12.11 0.40
CA PRO A 202 -1.14 11.24 -0.77
C PRO A 202 -1.60 12.02 -2.00
N GLU A 203 -1.45 11.42 -3.17
CA GLU A 203 -1.97 11.99 -4.42
C GLU A 203 -3.48 12.27 -4.30
N GLN A 204 -3.94 13.31 -4.99
CA GLN A 204 -5.34 13.66 -5.06
C GLN A 204 -5.84 13.42 -6.48
N HIS A 205 -6.83 12.55 -6.61
CA HIS A 205 -7.54 12.30 -7.85
C HIS A 205 -8.82 13.13 -7.84
N ILE A 206 -8.91 14.12 -8.71
CA ILE A 206 -10.11 14.91 -8.93
C ILE A 206 -10.83 14.30 -10.13
N LEU A 207 -11.95 13.65 -9.87
CA LEU A 207 -12.77 13.03 -10.89
C LEU A 207 -14.06 13.82 -11.07
N THR A 208 -14.45 14.01 -12.31
CA THR A 208 -15.73 14.61 -12.67
C THR A 208 -16.62 13.56 -13.29
N TYR A 209 -17.79 13.34 -12.71
CA TYR A 209 -18.82 12.50 -13.28
C TYR A 209 -20.07 13.32 -13.62
N THR A 210 -20.82 12.83 -14.61
CA THR A 210 -22.16 13.29 -14.91
C THR A 210 -23.16 12.16 -14.69
N PHE A 211 -24.36 12.48 -14.23
CA PHE A 211 -25.47 11.54 -14.11
C PHE A 211 -26.81 12.27 -14.21
N THR A 212 -27.91 11.54 -14.31
CA THR A 212 -29.26 12.12 -14.36
C THR A 212 -30.14 11.50 -13.29
N ASN A 213 -30.87 12.34 -12.55
CA ASN A 213 -31.94 11.91 -11.64
C ASN A 213 -33.31 12.06 -12.31
N ARG A 214 -34.28 11.23 -11.89
CA ARG A 214 -35.68 11.35 -12.37
C ARG A 214 -36.42 12.50 -11.70
N HIS A 215 -35.94 12.95 -10.55
CA HIS A 215 -36.45 14.07 -9.80
C HIS A 215 -35.37 15.11 -9.55
N GLY A 216 -35.79 16.37 -9.44
CA GLY A 216 -34.89 17.45 -9.04
C GLY A 216 -34.45 17.36 -7.56
N GLY A 217 -33.36 18.05 -7.25
CA GLY A 217 -32.86 18.23 -5.88
C GLY A 217 -31.61 17.41 -5.57
N TYR A 218 -31.19 17.47 -4.30
CA TYR A 218 -29.97 16.85 -3.77
C TYR A 218 -30.29 16.08 -2.48
N GLY A 219 -29.42 15.15 -2.10
CA GLY A 219 -29.51 14.34 -0.89
C GLY A 219 -30.62 13.29 -0.91
N ASP A 220 -30.93 12.72 0.26
CA ASP A 220 -32.09 11.85 0.44
C ASP A 220 -33.38 12.69 0.49
N ARG A 221 -34.29 12.38 -0.43
CA ARG A 221 -35.57 13.08 -0.62
C ARG A 221 -36.76 12.22 -0.23
N THR A 222 -36.54 11.10 0.47
CA THR A 222 -37.60 10.21 0.92
C THR A 222 -38.64 10.96 1.75
N GLY A 223 -39.92 10.86 1.35
CA GLY A 223 -41.03 11.54 2.02
C GLY A 223 -41.22 13.01 1.67
N GLN A 224 -40.41 13.57 0.76
CA GLN A 224 -40.59 14.93 0.24
C GLN A 224 -41.48 14.94 -0.99
N ILE A 225 -42.18 16.06 -1.23
CA ILE A 225 -42.87 16.29 -2.50
C ILE A 225 -41.82 16.70 -3.51
N VAL A 226 -41.54 15.83 -4.48
CA VAL A 226 -40.52 16.03 -5.51
C VAL A 226 -41.14 16.31 -6.88
N THR A 227 -40.41 17.05 -7.72
CA THR A 227 -40.82 17.30 -9.11
C THR A 227 -40.35 16.16 -10.00
N GLU A 228 -41.25 15.55 -10.78
CA GLU A 228 -40.89 14.58 -11.83
C GLU A 228 -40.25 15.31 -13.02
N ALA A 229 -38.92 15.45 -12.99
CA ALA A 229 -38.15 16.12 -14.03
C ALA A 229 -36.76 15.50 -14.11
N LEU A 230 -36.39 15.03 -15.32
CA LEU A 230 -35.04 14.57 -15.59
C LEU A 230 -34.06 15.71 -15.32
N THR A 231 -33.24 15.53 -14.29
CA THR A 231 -32.33 16.56 -13.80
C THR A 231 -30.89 16.06 -13.99
N PRO A 232 -30.15 16.61 -14.96
CA PRO A 232 -28.74 16.30 -15.11
C PRO A 232 -27.94 16.95 -13.98
N HIS A 233 -26.97 16.20 -13.47
CA HIS A 233 -26.05 16.63 -12.43
C HIS A 233 -24.61 16.40 -12.88
N ARG A 234 -23.71 17.27 -12.40
CA ARG A 234 -22.26 17.11 -12.50
C ARG A 234 -21.70 17.03 -11.09
N ILE A 235 -21.05 15.93 -10.75
CA ILE A 235 -20.36 15.77 -9.47
C ILE A 235 -18.85 15.81 -9.67
N GLU A 236 -18.18 16.63 -8.88
CA GLU A 236 -16.74 16.64 -8.73
C GLU A 236 -16.41 15.92 -7.41
N ILE A 237 -15.63 14.85 -7.50
CA ILE A 237 -15.28 14.00 -6.37
C ILE A 237 -13.76 13.93 -6.25
N THR A 238 -13.25 14.11 -5.05
CA THR A 238 -11.82 14.00 -4.75
C THR A 238 -11.56 12.72 -3.98
N VAL A 239 -10.68 11.87 -4.52
CA VAL A 239 -10.18 10.67 -3.85
C VAL A 239 -8.72 10.92 -3.46
N SER A 240 -8.37 10.69 -2.19
CA SER A 240 -7.00 10.78 -1.69
C SER A 240 -6.76 9.71 -0.63
N GLY A 241 -5.63 9.01 -0.72
CA GLY A 241 -5.30 7.92 0.19
C GLY A 241 -6.41 6.87 0.27
N ARG A 242 -6.96 6.47 -0.89
CA ARG A 242 -8.11 5.54 -1.03
C ARG A 242 -9.42 5.96 -0.34
N ASN A 243 -9.55 7.22 0.06
CA ASN A 243 -10.75 7.75 0.69
C ASN A 243 -11.34 8.90 -0.13
N VAL A 244 -12.67 9.02 -0.15
CA VAL A 244 -13.35 10.20 -0.70
C VAL A 244 -13.26 11.33 0.32
N THR A 245 -12.57 12.42 -0.06
CA THR A 245 -12.33 13.59 0.81
C THR A 245 -13.21 14.78 0.46
N SER A 246 -13.78 14.81 -0.74
CA SER A 246 -14.72 15.84 -1.20
C SER A 246 -15.67 15.26 -2.24
N ALA A 247 -16.92 15.72 -2.25
CA ALA A 247 -17.93 15.32 -3.23
C ALA A 247 -18.94 16.45 -3.43
N ILE A 248 -18.78 17.25 -4.49
CA ILE A 248 -19.57 18.45 -4.75
C ILE A 248 -20.43 18.28 -6.00
N ILE A 249 -21.75 18.39 -5.84
CA ILE A 249 -22.73 18.32 -6.93
C ILE A 249 -23.10 19.72 -7.38
N ASP A 250 -22.98 19.95 -8.70
CA ASP A 250 -23.30 21.19 -9.42
C ASP A 250 -22.61 22.46 -8.87
N GLY A 251 -21.52 22.30 -8.11
CA GLY A 251 -20.86 23.39 -7.38
C GLY A 251 -21.74 24.02 -6.28
N LYS A 252 -22.80 23.33 -5.84
CA LYS A 252 -23.85 23.88 -4.96
C LYS A 252 -24.10 23.04 -3.73
N TRP A 253 -23.92 21.73 -3.83
CA TRP A 253 -24.25 20.79 -2.78
C TRP A 253 -23.03 19.97 -2.41
N ASP A 254 -22.67 19.97 -1.14
CA ASP A 254 -21.68 19.07 -0.56
C ASP A 254 -22.41 17.76 -0.22
N GLU A 255 -22.16 16.74 -1.02
CA GLU A 255 -22.75 15.41 -0.89
C GLU A 255 -22.17 14.64 0.29
N LEU A 256 -20.93 14.94 0.70
CA LEU A 256 -20.32 14.31 1.87
C LEU A 256 -20.94 14.86 3.17
N ALA A 257 -21.09 16.18 3.26
CA ALA A 257 -21.66 16.85 4.42
C ALA A 257 -23.20 16.99 4.37
N GLN A 258 -23.83 16.61 3.25
CA GLN A 258 -25.27 16.74 2.99
C GLN A 258 -25.80 18.16 3.28
N LYS A 259 -25.10 19.18 2.77
CA LYS A 259 -25.47 20.59 2.94
C LYS A 259 -25.08 21.44 1.72
N PRO A 260 -25.66 22.64 1.54
CA PRO A 260 -25.20 23.56 0.51
C PRO A 260 -23.74 23.97 0.75
N VAL A 261 -22.99 24.15 -0.34
CA VAL A 261 -21.63 24.70 -0.28
C VAL A 261 -21.71 26.16 0.16
N GLU A 262 -20.97 26.50 1.20
CA GLU A 262 -20.84 27.88 1.67
C GLU A 262 -19.99 28.64 0.66
N LYS A 263 -20.57 29.64 -0.01
CA LYS A 263 -19.77 30.60 -0.80
C LYS A 263 -19.14 31.57 0.17
N GLU A 264 -17.80 31.64 0.21
CA GLU A 264 -17.13 32.80 0.78
C GLU A 264 -17.66 34.04 0.05
N THR A 265 -18.33 34.92 0.78
CA THR A 265 -18.70 36.23 0.26
C THR A 265 -17.41 37.00 0.05
N GLU A 266 -16.96 37.13 -1.21
CA GLU A 266 -16.03 38.18 -1.59
C GLU A 266 -16.59 39.50 -1.04
N ASN A 267 -15.86 40.11 -0.10
CA ASN A 267 -16.16 41.43 0.41
C ASN A 267 -15.89 42.43 -0.72
N PRO A 268 -16.89 43.11 -1.32
CA PRO A 268 -16.65 44.01 -2.44
C PRO A 268 -16.14 45.40 -2.00
N ASP A 269 -15.88 45.63 -0.72
CA ASP A 269 -15.36 46.92 -0.22
C ASP A 269 -13.86 46.84 0.09
N ALA A 270 -13.07 46.78 -0.98
CA ALA A 270 -11.72 47.31 -0.99
C ALA A 270 -11.55 48.18 -2.26
N THR A 271 -12.12 49.39 -2.21
CA THR A 271 -11.74 50.49 -3.09
C THR A 271 -11.13 51.61 -2.27
#